data_AF-A0A1Y4ET57-F1
#
_entry.id   AF-A0A1Y4ET57-F1
#
_cell.length_a   1.000
_cell.length_b   1.000
_cell.length_c   1.000
_cell.angle_alpha   90.00
_cell.angle_beta   90.00
_cell.angle_gamma   90.00
#
_symmetry.space_group_name_H-M   'P 1'
#
loop_
_entity.id
_entity.type
_entity.pdbx_description
1 polymer ?
#
loop_
_entity_poly.entity_id
_entity_poly.type
_entity_poly.pdbx_seq_one_letter_code
_entity_poly.pdbx_strand_id
1 'polypeptide(L)'
;MLSVRHKLGSPVDYSKCNQTVTIYHKDHERYTATIVYQAFLDFKKTQNVDKTGSQETNSFLLVIPCDSQCVFVGDKVLLGEGPEIATREEWAGFIPAKVPGLVVVKYVDPKYWQGRLIHVEAGG
;
A
#
# COMPACT_ATOMS: atom_id res chain seq x y z
N MET A 1 -3.90 -40.92 -13.88
CA MET A 1 -4.92 -39.93 -13.47
C MET A 1 -4.24 -38.96 -12.51
N LEU A 2 -3.71 -37.83 -12.99
CA LEU A 2 -3.08 -36.82 -12.15
C LEU A 2 -4.18 -36.07 -11.42
N SER A 3 -4.30 -36.34 -10.12
CA SER A 3 -5.22 -35.64 -9.23
C SER A 3 -4.73 -34.21 -9.09
N VAL A 4 -5.35 -33.29 -9.85
CA VAL A 4 -5.21 -31.86 -9.64
C VAL A 4 -5.83 -31.59 -8.27
N ARG A 5 -4.99 -31.53 -7.23
CA ARG A 5 -5.38 -30.97 -5.95
C ARG A 5 -5.81 -29.54 -6.26
N HIS A 6 -7.11 -29.30 -6.35
CA HIS A 6 -7.66 -27.95 -6.32
C HIS A 6 -7.13 -27.33 -5.02
N LYS A 7 -6.10 -26.48 -5.11
CA LYS A 7 -5.73 -25.61 -4.00
C LYS A 7 -7.03 -24.88 -3.64
N LEU A 8 -7.53 -25.09 -2.43
CA LEU A 8 -8.70 -24.41 -1.86
C LEU A 8 -8.44 -22.89 -1.64
N GLY A 9 -7.54 -22.29 -2.42
CA GLY A 9 -7.12 -20.90 -2.32
C GLY A 9 -7.46 -20.13 -3.59
N SER A 10 -7.44 -18.80 -3.49
CA SER A 10 -7.58 -17.87 -4.62
C SER A 10 -6.68 -18.28 -5.81
N PRO A 11 -7.13 -18.12 -7.07
CA PRO A 11 -6.29 -18.36 -8.24
C PRO A 11 -5.21 -17.28 -8.43
N VAL A 12 -5.23 -16.20 -7.64
CA VAL A 12 -4.28 -15.09 -7.74
C VAL A 12 -2.90 -15.50 -7.23
N ASP A 13 -1.86 -15.23 -8.02
CA ASP A 13 -0.47 -15.44 -7.64
C ASP A 13 0.10 -14.20 -6.96
N TYR A 14 0.56 -14.36 -5.71
CA TYR A 14 1.17 -13.30 -4.91
C TYR A 14 2.69 -13.46 -4.81
N SER A 15 3.34 -14.21 -5.70
CA SER A 15 4.80 -14.39 -5.72
C SER A 15 5.60 -13.08 -5.73
N LYS A 16 5.01 -12.00 -6.25
CA LYS A 16 5.58 -10.63 -6.25
C LYS A 16 5.36 -9.85 -4.95
N CYS A 17 4.48 -10.30 -4.06
CA CYS A 17 4.24 -9.68 -2.75
C CYS A 17 5.31 -10.12 -1.74
N ASN A 18 6.56 -9.75 -2.01
CA ASN A 18 7.74 -10.18 -1.26
C ASN A 18 8.48 -9.01 -0.56
N GLN A 19 7.84 -7.84 -0.50
CA GLN A 19 8.38 -6.65 0.14
C GLN A 19 7.76 -6.44 1.51
N THR A 20 8.56 -5.88 2.43
CA THR A 20 8.06 -5.32 3.67
C THR A 20 7.59 -3.88 3.43
N VAL A 21 6.45 -3.50 3.97
CA VAL A 21 5.98 -2.11 4.03
C VAL A 21 5.48 -1.79 5.43
N THR A 22 5.51 -0.51 5.79
CA THR A 22 4.86 0.00 7.00
C THR A 22 3.67 0.86 6.60
N ILE A 23 2.49 0.50 7.08
CA ILE A 23 1.24 1.25 6.92
C ILE A 23 1.04 2.12 8.16
N TYR A 24 0.90 3.41 7.93
CA TYR A 24 0.60 4.40 8.96
C TYR A 24 -0.85 4.79 8.83
N HIS A 25 -1.61 4.51 9.88
CA HIS A 25 -3.02 4.85 9.95
C HIS A 25 -3.25 5.91 11.03
N LYS A 26 -4.19 6.81 10.77
CA LYS A 26 -4.66 7.80 11.72
C LYS A 26 -6.16 7.62 11.92
N ASP A 27 -6.54 7.27 13.14
CA ASP A 27 -7.93 7.23 13.59
C ASP A 27 -8.14 8.28 14.69
N HIS A 28 -8.79 9.39 14.35
CA HIS A 28 -8.94 10.55 15.23
C HIS A 28 -7.60 11.06 15.80
N GLU A 29 -7.33 10.86 17.09
CA GLU A 29 -6.09 11.24 17.78
C GLU A 29 -5.15 10.03 18.02
N ARG A 30 -5.46 8.88 17.43
CA ARG A 30 -4.62 7.67 17.49
C ARG A 30 -3.83 7.51 16.21
N TYR A 31 -2.57 7.16 16.38
CA TYR A 31 -1.61 6.90 15.31
C TYR A 31 -1.09 5.48 15.47
N THR A 32 -1.10 4.71 14.39
CA THR A 32 -0.61 3.33 14.41
C THR A 32 0.31 3.10 13.22
N ALA A 33 1.42 2.40 13.46
CA ALA A 33 2.31 1.89 12.43
C ALA A 33 2.22 0.36 12.41
N THR A 34 1.80 -0.21 11.27
CA THR A 34 1.63 -1.65 11.08
C THR A 34 2.62 -2.14 10.04
N ILE A 35 3.51 -3.06 10.41
CA ILE A 35 4.45 -3.69 9.50
C ILE A 35 3.77 -4.85 8.78
N VAL A 36 3.86 -4.88 7.45
CA VAL A 36 3.34 -5.93 6.58
C VAL A 36 4.51 -6.52 5.80
N TYR A 37 4.77 -7.82 5.99
CA TYR A 37 5.90 -8.52 5.38
C TYR A 37 5.62 -9.09 3.98
N GLN A 38 4.36 -9.06 3.54
CA GLN A 38 3.91 -9.60 2.26
C GLN A 38 3.13 -8.53 1.51
N ALA A 39 3.85 -7.59 0.90
CA ALA A 39 3.27 -6.57 0.06
C ALA A 39 4.01 -6.45 -1.27
N PHE A 40 3.34 -5.87 -2.25
CA PHE A 40 3.95 -5.36 -3.48
C PHE A 40 3.65 -3.86 -3.55
N LEU A 41 4.69 -3.04 -3.51
CA LEU A 41 4.66 -1.60 -3.66
C LEU A 41 5.55 -1.22 -4.84
N ASP A 42 4.92 -0.71 -5.89
CA ASP A 42 5.61 -0.26 -7.09
C ASP A 42 5.27 1.19 -7.41
N PHE A 43 6.26 1.89 -7.96
CA PHE A 43 6.18 3.31 -8.27
C PHE A 43 6.17 3.48 -9.77
N LYS A 44 5.05 3.98 -10.30
CA LYS A 44 4.97 4.38 -11.70
C LYS A 44 5.40 5.84 -11.81
N LYS A 45 6.62 6.03 -12.28
CA LYS A 45 7.13 7.34 -12.71
C LYS A 45 6.54 7.68 -14.08
N THR A 46 5.67 8.66 -14.15
CA THR A 46 5.18 9.22 -15.43
C THR A 46 5.84 10.57 -15.64
N GLN A 47 6.77 10.67 -16.58
CA GLN A 47 7.38 11.95 -16.96
C GLN A 47 6.50 12.62 -18.01
N ASN A 48 5.70 13.62 -17.62
CA ASN A 48 5.05 14.51 -18.56
C ASN A 48 5.94 15.75 -18.79
N VAL A 49 6.24 16.02 -20.06
CA VAL A 49 6.89 17.27 -20.49
C VAL A 49 5.80 18.22 -20.93
N ASP A 50 5.54 19.24 -20.11
CA ASP A 50 4.68 20.37 -20.44
C ASP A 50 5.53 21.65 -20.63
N LYS A 51 5.01 22.61 -21.40
CA LYS A 51 5.71 23.85 -21.82
C LYS A 51 6.10 24.80 -20.67
N THR A 52 5.75 24.48 -19.43
CA THR A 52 5.94 25.33 -18.23
C THR A 52 6.91 24.76 -17.20
N GLY A 53 7.53 23.61 -17.47
CA GLY A 53 8.36 22.89 -16.50
C GLY A 53 7.68 21.62 -16.00
N SER A 54 8.48 20.56 -15.86
CA SER A 54 8.05 19.19 -15.59
C SER A 54 7.19 19.08 -14.32
N GLN A 55 5.97 18.53 -14.43
CA GLN A 55 5.22 18.04 -13.28
C GLN A 55 5.46 16.53 -13.13
N GLU A 56 6.29 16.13 -12.17
CA GLU A 56 6.43 14.71 -11.80
C GLU A 56 5.17 14.27 -11.05
N THR A 57 4.30 13.51 -11.71
CA THR A 57 3.22 12.79 -11.03
C THR A 57 3.76 11.43 -10.63
N ASN A 58 4.15 11.29 -9.35
CA ASN A 58 4.57 10.02 -8.77
C ASN A 58 3.32 9.24 -8.36
N SER A 59 2.84 8.36 -9.24
CA SER A 59 1.78 7.41 -8.93
C SER A 59 2.34 6.10 -8.39
N PHE A 60 1.60 5.40 -7.54
CA PHE A 60 2.01 4.09 -7.03
C PHE A 60 0.88 3.06 -7.06
N LEU A 61 1.27 1.78 -7.02
CA LEU A 61 0.39 0.64 -6.79
C LEU A 61 0.89 -0.13 -5.57
N LEU A 62 -0.01 -0.32 -4.61
CA LEU A 62 0.17 -1.18 -3.45
C LEU A 62 -0.79 -2.36 -3.56
N VAL A 63 -0.29 -3.58 -3.35
CA VAL A 63 -1.09 -4.81 -3.26
C VAL A 63 -0.72 -5.54 -1.98
N ILE A 64 -1.71 -5.87 -1.16
CA ILE A 64 -1.53 -6.60 0.10
C ILE A 64 -2.48 -7.80 0.15
N PRO A 65 -1.97 -9.03 0.05
CA PRO A 65 -2.75 -10.23 0.36
C PRO A 65 -3.23 -10.19 1.81
N CYS A 66 -4.53 -10.17 2.01
CA CYS A 66 -5.16 -10.07 3.32
C CYS A 66 -6.58 -10.64 3.28
N ASP A 67 -7.07 -11.09 4.43
CA ASP A 67 -8.43 -11.61 4.62
C ASP A 67 -9.39 -10.55 5.22
N SER A 68 -8.85 -9.40 5.59
CA SER A 68 -9.53 -8.24 6.16
C SER A 68 -8.90 -6.94 5.64
N GLN A 69 -9.69 -5.87 5.54
CA GLN A 69 -9.20 -4.59 5.02
C GLN A 69 -8.15 -4.00 5.98
N CYS A 70 -6.93 -3.83 5.49
CA CYS A 70 -5.78 -3.34 6.26
C CYS A 70 -5.25 -1.97 5.84
N VAL A 71 -5.83 -1.37 4.79
CA VAL A 71 -5.43 -0.06 4.25
C VAL A 71 -6.68 0.78 3.98
N PHE A 72 -6.58 2.07 4.27
CA PHE A 72 -7.64 3.07 4.14
C PHE A 72 -7.14 4.31 3.39
N VAL A 73 -8.08 5.08 2.84
CA VAL A 73 -7.76 6.36 2.20
C VAL A 73 -7.19 7.32 3.25
N GLY A 74 -6.10 7.99 2.90
CA GLY A 74 -5.35 8.88 3.79
C GLY A 74 -4.22 8.20 4.57
N ASP A 75 -4.16 6.87 4.55
CA ASP A 75 -3.02 6.14 5.11
C ASP A 75 -1.74 6.52 4.39
N LYS A 76 -0.64 6.47 5.13
CA LYS A 76 0.69 6.66 4.57
C LYS A 76 1.39 5.33 4.51
N VAL A 77 2.15 5.09 3.45
CA VAL A 77 2.84 3.80 3.26
C VAL A 77 4.30 4.06 2.94
N LEU A 78 5.18 3.38 3.66
CA LEU A 78 6.62 3.42 3.45
C LEU A 78 7.13 2.02 3.12
N LEU A 79 8.06 1.92 2.17
CA LEU A 79 8.78 0.68 1.90
C LEU A 79 9.73 0.36 3.07
N GLY A 80 9.70 -0.88 3.54
CA GLY A 80 10.48 -1.37 4.68
C GLY A 80 9.81 -1.15 6.04
N GLU A 81 10.56 -1.44 7.10
CA GLU A 81 10.19 -1.10 8.47
C GLU A 81 10.50 0.38 8.71
N GLY A 82 9.46 1.15 9.02
CA GLY A 82 9.59 2.58 9.26
C GLY A 82 9.48 2.96 10.73
N PRO A 83 9.70 4.24 11.07
CA PRO A 83 9.67 4.72 12.45
C PRO A 83 8.29 4.58 13.08
N GLU A 84 8.21 4.56 14.41
CA GLU A 84 6.95 4.78 15.10
C GLU A 84 6.52 6.25 14.95
N ILE A 85 5.21 6.48 14.81
CA ILE A 85 4.60 7.81 14.77
C ILE A 85 3.50 7.83 15.82
N ALA A 86 3.66 8.62 16.87
CA ALA A 86 2.77 8.62 18.03
C ALA A 86 2.06 9.97 18.25
N THR A 87 2.56 11.04 17.63
CA THR A 87 2.05 12.40 17.84
C THR A 87 1.49 13.04 16.57
N ARG A 88 0.67 14.07 16.78
CA ARG A 88 0.08 14.87 15.70
C ARG A 88 1.14 15.61 14.89
N GLU A 89 2.16 16.14 15.56
CA GLU A 89 3.25 16.90 14.95
C GLU A 89 4.12 15.99 14.08
N GLU A 90 4.46 14.79 14.58
CA GLU A 90 5.16 13.76 13.79
C GLU A 90 4.33 13.36 12.58
N TRP A 91 3.03 13.07 12.74
CA TRP A 91 2.16 12.77 11.62
C TRP A 91 2.12 13.92 10.60
N ALA A 92 1.96 15.16 11.04
CA ALA A 92 1.92 16.32 10.14
C ALA A 92 3.27 16.53 9.40
N GLY A 93 4.39 16.19 10.04
CA GLY A 93 5.72 16.24 9.46
C GLY A 93 6.04 15.07 8.52
N PHE A 94 5.39 13.93 8.70
CA PHE A 94 5.64 12.70 7.94
C PHE A 94 4.92 12.74 6.58
N ILE A 95 5.44 13.51 5.63
CA ILE A 95 4.83 13.75 4.31
C ILE A 95 5.78 13.37 3.16
N PRO A 96 5.27 13.02 1.97
CA PRO A 96 6.10 12.62 0.83
C PRO A 96 7.21 13.61 0.46
N ALA A 97 6.96 14.91 0.64
CA ALA A 97 7.95 15.96 0.36
C ALA A 97 9.16 15.95 1.30
N LYS A 98 9.05 15.32 2.47
CA LYS A 98 10.12 15.24 3.49
C LYS A 98 10.71 13.85 3.64
N VAL A 99 9.95 12.80 3.30
CA VAL A 99 10.32 11.41 3.48
C VAL A 99 10.32 10.71 2.12
N PRO A 100 11.49 10.52 1.49
CA PRO A 100 11.59 9.82 0.22
C PRO A 100 10.98 8.42 0.29
N GLY A 101 10.19 8.06 -0.72
CA GLY A 101 9.50 6.76 -0.79
C GLY A 101 8.22 6.66 0.04
N LEU A 102 7.88 7.68 0.83
CA LEU A 102 6.58 7.75 1.50
C LEU A 102 5.48 8.14 0.51
N VAL A 103 4.39 7.39 0.51
CA VAL A 103 3.21 7.67 -0.31
C VAL A 103 1.96 7.85 0.56
N VAL A 104 0.94 8.52 0.00
CA VAL A 104 -0.36 8.70 0.64
C VAL A 104 -1.43 8.02 -0.21
N VAL A 105 -2.19 7.13 0.41
CA VAL A 105 -3.27 6.38 -0.24
C VAL A 105 -4.42 7.33 -0.58
N LYS A 106 -4.80 7.38 -1.87
CA LYS A 106 -5.94 8.17 -2.37
C LYS A 106 -7.14 7.31 -2.74
N TYR A 107 -6.91 6.04 -3.09
CA TYR A 107 -7.98 5.08 -3.33
C TYR A 107 -7.61 3.71 -2.75
N VAL A 108 -8.65 2.94 -2.40
CA VAL A 108 -8.56 1.57 -1.92
C VAL A 108 -9.60 0.74 -2.66
N ASP A 109 -9.19 -0.41 -3.18
CA ASP A 109 -10.02 -1.34 -3.92
C ASP A 109 -9.86 -2.77 -3.35
N PRO A 110 -10.76 -3.19 -2.44
CA PRO A 110 -10.76 -4.54 -1.90
C PRO A 110 -11.19 -5.56 -2.95
N LYS A 111 -10.39 -6.62 -3.15
CA LYS A 111 -10.68 -7.67 -4.13
C LYS A 111 -11.21 -8.93 -3.49
N TYR A 112 -12.29 -9.45 -4.07
CA TYR A 112 -13.00 -10.61 -3.55
C TYR A 112 -12.90 -11.81 -4.49
N TRP A 113 -12.79 -13.00 -3.92
CA TRP A 113 -12.96 -14.27 -4.62
C TRP A 113 -13.93 -15.14 -3.84
N GLN A 114 -14.96 -15.64 -4.53
CA GLN A 114 -16.02 -16.44 -3.90
C GLN A 114 -16.62 -15.76 -2.65
N GLY A 115 -16.79 -14.43 -2.71
CA GLY A 115 -17.34 -13.63 -1.61
C GLY A 115 -16.40 -13.37 -0.42
N ARG A 116 -15.15 -13.84 -0.48
CA ARG A 116 -14.13 -13.59 0.56
C ARG A 116 -13.13 -12.56 0.07
N LEU A 117 -12.75 -11.63 0.94
CA LEU A 117 -11.62 -10.73 0.66
C LEU A 117 -10.35 -11.56 0.53
N ILE A 118 -9.57 -11.30 -0.52
CA ILE A 118 -8.32 -12.04 -0.80
C ILE A 118 -7.10 -11.14 -0.87
N HIS A 119 -7.28 -9.86 -1.18
CA HIS A 119 -6.27 -8.82 -1.09
C HIS A 119 -6.92 -7.45 -1.19
N VAL A 120 -6.14 -6.42 -0.89
CA VAL A 120 -6.48 -5.03 -1.15
C VAL A 120 -5.48 -4.46 -2.16
N GLU A 121 -5.99 -3.74 -3.16
CA GLU A 121 -5.19 -2.84 -4.00
C GLU A 121 -5.38 -1.40 -3.51
N ALA A 122 -4.33 -0.60 -3.53
CA ALA A 122 -4.38 0.81 -3.17
C ALA A 122 -3.40 1.63 -4.01
N GLY A 123 -3.65 2.93 -4.13
CA GLY A 123 -2.77 3.82 -4.87
C GLY A 123 -3.10 5.28 -4.66
N GLY A 124 -2.34 6.15 -5.31
CA GLY A 124 -2.47 7.61 -5.23
C GLY A 124 -1.45 8.36 -6.05
#